data_AF-A0A1L9GW74-F1
#
_entry.id   AF-A0A1L9GW74-F1
#
_cell.length_a   1.000
_cell.length_b   1.000
_cell.length_c   1.000
_cell.angle_alpha   90.00
_cell.angle_beta   90.00
_cell.angle_gamma   90.00
#
_symmetry.space_group_name_H-M   'P 1'
#
loop_
_entity.id
_entity.type
_entity.pdbx_description
1 polymer ?
#
loop_
_entity_poly.entity_id
_entity_poly.type
_entity_poly.pdbx_seq_one_letter_code
_entity_poly.pdbx_strand_id
1 'polypeptide(L)'
;MASNELHELIRKHALKNAMDYGKADPSIVLNKTIAAAKKDGIGIQQLRAEIESVVKEVNSMGKEELEKSYGAYSAEFESADKEKREKSAKPRMILEGAVEGDFATRFPPEPNGYMHIGHAKPLFLEAAFRDIYKGKLFLYFDDTNPKKEKQEYVDAIKKDLEWLGVEFDKEYYASDSVPKTYDLCRKLIKDGNAYACSCSAEEIKKLRFEGRACAHRDRPAEESLEIFESILSNSHTKDDVVIRFRGDMSAANTTLRDPNIFRIVREKHYRQGDKYILWPTYSFNTPINDSLNGVTDVIRSKEYELGDELYRMVLKALGLRVPRLHLESRFNIEGNVTSKRKLVEWISKGLISGFDDPRLVTISALRRRGIVPGAIKEFVLRQGMSKVDSTMRLSMLLDENKRLVDEKAKRLFFVTEPAELDFDDESIGNVSIPLHPSNAALGSRSYYIKGSRVMINSEDAESYSGKEVRLKGIGVIKLEKKDGVYRAERVTDTKGYVNTIQWIPEDSQEATVVIPGNPAKSDGEFDPESLKDIKGVIEPYASKLDIGEVVQLERFGFAVIDGKDPMRLIFMTK
;
A
#
# COMPACT_ATOMS: atom_id res chain seq x y z
N MET A 1 -14.16 51.40 -16.19
CA MET A 1 -13.50 50.09 -16.26
C MET A 1 -13.69 49.38 -14.93
N ALA A 2 -14.77 48.59 -14.78
CA ALA A 2 -14.61 47.37 -13.99
C ALA A 2 -13.54 46.55 -14.71
N SER A 3 -12.63 45.88 -13.99
CA SER A 3 -11.49 45.22 -14.62
C SER A 3 -12.00 44.12 -15.57
N ASN A 4 -11.41 44.01 -16.77
CA ASN A 4 -11.65 42.86 -17.65
C ASN A 4 -11.43 41.54 -16.88
N GLU A 5 -10.53 41.55 -15.89
CA GLU A 5 -10.21 40.45 -14.99
C GLU A 5 -11.41 39.99 -14.14
N LEU A 6 -12.24 40.90 -13.58
CA LEU A 6 -13.43 40.49 -12.83
C LEU A 6 -14.50 39.91 -13.78
N HIS A 7 -14.68 40.51 -14.95
CA HIS A 7 -15.62 40.02 -15.96
C HIS A 7 -15.26 38.61 -16.43
N GLU A 8 -13.98 38.39 -16.76
CA GLU A 8 -13.39 37.08 -17.07
C GLU A 8 -13.57 36.10 -15.90
N LEU A 9 -13.34 36.51 -14.66
CA LEU A 9 -13.53 35.66 -13.48
C LEU A 9 -14.99 35.23 -13.28
N ILE A 10 -15.95 36.14 -13.47
CA ILE A 10 -17.39 35.85 -13.46
C ILE A 10 -17.72 34.85 -14.58
N ARG A 11 -17.29 35.13 -15.81
CA ARG A 11 -17.55 34.29 -16.99
C ARG A 11 -16.97 32.88 -16.86
N LYS A 12 -15.71 32.78 -16.44
CA LYS A 12 -15.01 31.53 -16.15
C LYS A 12 -15.75 30.67 -15.10
N HIS A 13 -16.21 31.26 -14.01
CA HIS A 13 -16.97 30.52 -12.99
C HIS A 13 -18.39 30.17 -13.43
N ALA A 14 -19.06 30.99 -14.23
CA ALA A 14 -20.33 30.65 -14.86
C ALA A 14 -20.17 29.46 -15.82
N LEU A 15 -19.17 29.48 -16.71
CA LEU A 15 -18.86 28.39 -17.64
C LEU A 15 -18.60 27.06 -16.91
N LYS A 16 -17.76 27.05 -15.85
CA LYS A 16 -17.53 25.85 -15.03
C LYS A 16 -18.83 25.31 -14.43
N ASN A 17 -19.65 26.19 -13.88
CA ASN A 17 -20.88 25.79 -13.20
C ASN A 17 -21.94 25.26 -14.21
N ALA A 18 -22.03 25.84 -15.40
CA ALA A 18 -22.85 25.31 -16.49
C ALA A 18 -22.34 23.97 -17.02
N MET A 19 -21.02 23.77 -17.13
CA MET A 19 -20.44 22.48 -17.51
C MET A 19 -20.69 21.37 -16.47
N ASP A 20 -20.62 21.70 -15.17
CA ASP A 20 -20.81 20.73 -14.08
C ASP A 20 -22.28 20.33 -13.88
N TYR A 21 -23.23 21.26 -14.08
CA TYR A 21 -24.65 21.11 -13.68
C TYR A 21 -25.65 21.39 -14.81
N GLY A 22 -25.19 21.58 -16.05
CA GLY A 22 -26.01 21.89 -17.23
C GLY A 22 -26.48 23.35 -17.34
N LYS A 23 -26.49 24.12 -16.25
CA LYS A 23 -26.75 25.57 -16.20
C LYS A 23 -25.95 26.25 -15.10
N ALA A 24 -25.57 27.50 -15.32
CA ALA A 24 -24.94 28.37 -14.34
C ALA A 24 -25.98 28.99 -13.40
N ASP A 25 -25.67 29.02 -12.10
CA ASP A 25 -26.45 29.62 -11.01
C ASP A 25 -25.78 30.92 -10.52
N PRO A 26 -26.46 32.09 -10.54
CA PRO A 26 -25.91 33.36 -10.08
C PRO A 26 -25.39 33.34 -8.64
N SER A 27 -26.01 32.56 -7.75
CA SER A 27 -25.60 32.47 -6.34
C SER A 27 -24.27 31.73 -6.16
N ILE A 28 -24.02 30.70 -6.99
CA ILE A 28 -22.75 29.95 -6.99
C ILE A 28 -21.62 30.84 -7.53
N VAL A 29 -21.87 31.56 -8.63
CA VAL A 29 -20.88 32.48 -9.22
C VAL A 29 -20.59 33.66 -8.28
N LEU A 30 -21.60 34.20 -7.58
CA LEU A 30 -21.42 35.24 -6.56
C LEU A 30 -20.47 34.80 -5.44
N ASN A 31 -20.67 33.59 -4.91
CA ASN A 31 -19.81 33.04 -3.85
C ASN A 31 -18.34 32.88 -4.27
N LYS A 32 -18.05 32.76 -5.57
CA LYS A 32 -16.67 32.68 -6.10
C LYS A 32 -16.02 34.03 -6.36
N THR A 33 -16.82 35.07 -6.62
CA THR A 33 -16.35 36.37 -7.14
C THR A 33 -16.39 37.49 -6.10
N ILE A 34 -17.18 37.35 -5.03
CA ILE A 34 -17.39 38.38 -4.00
C ILE A 34 -16.09 38.86 -3.31
N ALA A 35 -15.10 37.99 -3.14
CA ALA A 35 -13.81 38.36 -2.55
C ALA A 35 -12.95 39.23 -3.49
N ALA A 36 -12.95 38.93 -4.79
CA ALA A 36 -12.27 39.72 -5.81
C ALA A 36 -12.95 41.07 -6.00
N ALA A 37 -14.28 41.09 -6.16
CA ALA A 37 -15.06 42.32 -6.27
C ALA A 37 -14.87 43.26 -5.07
N LYS A 38 -14.79 42.73 -3.84
CA LYS A 38 -14.49 43.52 -2.64
C LYS A 38 -13.08 44.12 -2.66
N LYS A 39 -12.08 43.40 -3.20
CA LYS A 39 -10.70 43.89 -3.36
C LYS A 39 -10.65 45.05 -4.37
N ASP A 40 -11.44 44.96 -5.43
CA ASP A 40 -11.52 45.96 -6.51
C ASP A 40 -12.48 47.13 -6.19
N GLY A 41 -13.04 47.17 -4.98
CA GLY A 41 -13.93 48.25 -4.53
C GLY A 41 -15.34 48.23 -5.13
N ILE A 42 -15.75 47.13 -5.77
CA ILE A 42 -17.00 47.01 -6.51
C ILE A 42 -18.17 46.68 -5.57
N GLY A 43 -19.25 47.46 -5.69
CA GLY A 43 -20.45 47.30 -4.87
C GLY A 43 -21.23 46.02 -5.18
N ILE A 44 -21.80 45.39 -4.15
CA ILE A 44 -22.48 44.08 -4.30
C ILE A 44 -23.68 44.10 -5.26
N GLN A 45 -24.36 45.24 -5.42
CA GLN A 45 -25.45 45.40 -6.39
C GLN A 45 -24.92 45.42 -7.83
N GLN A 46 -23.80 46.09 -8.09
CA GLN A 46 -23.14 46.12 -9.39
C GLN A 46 -22.62 44.72 -9.77
N LEU A 47 -21.98 44.03 -8.82
CA LEU A 47 -21.53 42.65 -8.99
C LEU A 47 -22.68 41.71 -9.36
N ARG A 48 -23.84 41.82 -8.68
CA ARG A 48 -25.01 40.99 -8.98
C ARG A 48 -25.54 41.22 -10.40
N ALA A 49 -25.69 42.49 -10.81
CA ALA A 49 -26.14 42.82 -12.16
C ALA A 49 -25.21 42.27 -13.25
N GLU A 50 -23.90 42.31 -13.03
CA GLU A 50 -22.91 41.75 -13.96
C GLU A 50 -22.97 40.21 -14.00
N ILE A 51 -23.07 39.55 -12.85
CA ILE A 51 -23.25 38.09 -12.76
C ILE A 51 -24.54 37.66 -13.47
N GLU A 52 -25.66 38.35 -13.25
CA GLU A 52 -26.94 38.03 -13.90
C GLU A 52 -26.84 38.14 -15.43
N SER A 53 -26.13 39.16 -15.93
CA SER A 53 -25.87 39.33 -17.38
C SER A 53 -25.04 38.17 -17.94
N VAL A 54 -23.91 37.84 -17.31
CA VAL A 54 -22.99 36.80 -17.80
C VAL A 54 -23.56 35.39 -17.64
N VAL A 55 -24.29 35.12 -16.55
CA VAL A 55 -24.99 33.84 -16.36
C VAL A 55 -26.10 33.65 -17.40
N LYS A 56 -26.79 34.73 -17.79
CA LYS A 56 -27.80 34.68 -18.85
C LYS A 56 -27.17 34.39 -20.23
N GLU A 57 -26.01 35.00 -20.53
CA GLU A 57 -25.22 34.70 -21.73
C GLU A 57 -24.83 33.22 -21.76
N VAL A 58 -24.13 32.73 -20.72
CA VAL A 58 -23.66 31.34 -20.62
C VAL A 58 -24.81 30.32 -20.69
N ASN A 59 -25.95 30.60 -20.05
CA ASN A 59 -27.12 29.72 -20.10
C ASN A 59 -27.88 29.75 -21.45
N SER A 60 -27.50 30.63 -22.37
CA SER A 60 -28.05 30.68 -23.74
C SER A 60 -27.17 29.99 -24.79
N MET A 61 -25.94 29.60 -24.42
CA MET A 61 -24.99 28.92 -25.31
C MET A 61 -25.46 27.50 -25.67
N GLY A 62 -25.15 27.07 -26.89
CA GLY A 62 -25.27 25.67 -27.29
C GLY A 62 -24.21 24.79 -26.61
N LYS A 63 -24.45 23.47 -26.52
CA LYS A 63 -23.52 22.55 -25.84
C LYS A 63 -22.08 22.62 -26.40
N GLU A 64 -21.93 22.66 -27.72
CA GLU A 64 -20.62 22.74 -28.39
C GLU A 64 -19.91 24.08 -28.11
N GLU A 65 -20.66 25.18 -28.04
CA GLU A 65 -20.15 26.51 -27.73
C GLU A 65 -19.73 26.63 -26.26
N LEU A 66 -20.48 25.99 -25.36
CA LEU A 66 -20.16 25.89 -23.94
C LEU A 66 -18.87 25.07 -23.71
N GLU A 67 -18.77 23.89 -24.33
CA GLU A 67 -17.57 23.03 -24.26
C GLU A 67 -16.33 23.77 -24.82
N LYS A 68 -16.47 24.44 -25.97
CA LYS A 68 -15.40 25.26 -26.57
C LYS A 68 -15.00 26.45 -25.71
N SER A 69 -15.96 27.17 -25.14
CA SER A 69 -15.71 28.33 -24.27
C SER A 69 -15.08 27.93 -22.94
N TYR A 70 -15.46 26.77 -22.40
CA TYR A 70 -14.87 26.21 -21.18
C TYR A 70 -13.45 25.67 -21.39
N GLY A 71 -13.13 25.15 -22.58
CA GLY A 71 -11.83 24.55 -22.89
C GLY A 71 -10.61 25.45 -22.67
N ALA A 72 -10.78 26.78 -22.66
CA ALA A 72 -9.72 27.73 -22.31
C ALA A 72 -9.34 27.70 -20.80
N TYR A 73 -10.23 27.21 -19.93
CA TYR A 73 -10.07 27.22 -18.48
C TYR A 73 -10.01 25.82 -17.85
N SER A 74 -10.26 24.75 -18.63
CA SER A 74 -10.40 23.38 -18.10
C SER A 74 -9.17 22.94 -17.31
N ALA A 75 -7.97 23.14 -17.84
CA ALA A 75 -6.70 22.78 -17.19
C ALA A 75 -6.49 23.52 -15.85
N GLU A 76 -6.95 24.76 -15.71
CA GLU A 76 -6.87 25.50 -14.45
C GLU A 76 -7.82 24.91 -13.40
N PHE A 77 -9.06 24.62 -13.79
CA PHE A 77 -10.04 24.01 -12.88
C PHE A 77 -9.67 22.57 -12.50
N GLU A 78 -9.13 21.77 -13.43
CA GLU A 78 -8.62 20.43 -13.15
C GLU A 78 -7.44 20.46 -12.17
N SER A 79 -6.53 21.42 -12.34
CA SER A 79 -5.41 21.66 -11.41
C SER A 79 -5.93 22.08 -10.02
N ALA A 80 -6.85 23.05 -9.95
CA ALA A 80 -7.42 23.53 -8.69
C ALA A 80 -8.27 22.47 -7.98
N ASP A 81 -9.04 21.65 -8.70
CA ASP A 81 -9.79 20.54 -8.13
C ASP A 81 -8.85 19.40 -7.68
N LYS A 82 -7.74 19.15 -8.40
CA LYS A 82 -6.67 18.22 -7.96
C LYS A 82 -6.03 18.71 -6.65
N GLU A 83 -5.58 19.96 -6.60
CA GLU A 83 -4.97 20.55 -5.41
C GLU A 83 -5.94 20.59 -4.22
N LYS A 84 -7.22 20.93 -4.46
CA LYS A 84 -8.26 20.93 -3.43
C LYS A 84 -8.53 19.52 -2.90
N ARG A 85 -8.63 18.51 -3.77
CA ARG A 85 -8.78 17.10 -3.37
C ARG A 85 -7.56 16.61 -2.58
N GLU A 86 -6.35 17.01 -2.97
CA GLU A 86 -5.11 16.66 -2.26
C GLU A 86 -5.02 17.34 -0.89
N LYS A 87 -5.53 18.58 -0.74
CA LYS A 87 -5.59 19.31 0.55
C LYS A 87 -6.72 18.86 1.46
N SER A 88 -7.91 18.54 0.94
CA SER A 88 -9.07 18.15 1.76
C SER A 88 -9.09 16.68 2.18
N ALA A 89 -8.26 15.83 1.57
CA ALA A 89 -8.26 14.38 1.82
C ALA A 89 -7.14 13.88 2.75
N LYS A 90 -6.21 14.75 3.20
CA LYS A 90 -5.13 14.33 4.10
C LYS A 90 -5.56 14.43 5.57
N PRO A 91 -5.53 13.33 6.34
CA PRO A 91 -5.98 13.32 7.73
C PRO A 91 -5.04 14.13 8.64
N ARG A 92 -5.58 14.63 9.75
CA ARG A 92 -4.81 15.44 10.71
C ARG A 92 -3.89 14.55 11.54
N MET A 93 -2.65 14.40 11.08
CA MET A 93 -1.58 13.64 11.73
C MET A 93 -1.00 14.40 12.93
N ILE A 94 -1.50 14.13 14.14
CA ILE A 94 -0.98 14.68 15.41
C ILE A 94 -0.88 13.57 16.45
N LEU A 95 0.25 13.52 17.16
CA LEU A 95 0.47 12.71 18.36
C LEU A 95 0.39 13.59 19.61
N GLU A 96 -0.27 13.10 20.65
CA GLU A 96 -0.48 13.84 21.89
C GLU A 96 0.83 13.99 22.68
N GLY A 97 1.23 15.23 22.97
CA GLY A 97 2.45 15.52 23.72
C GLY A 97 3.77 15.25 22.98
N ALA A 98 3.74 14.91 21.69
CA ALA A 98 4.93 14.90 20.84
C ALA A 98 5.38 16.33 20.52
N VAL A 99 6.69 16.55 20.49
CA VAL A 99 7.32 17.88 20.36
C VAL A 99 8.30 17.88 19.20
N GLU A 100 8.30 18.94 18.40
CA GLU A 100 9.24 19.10 17.28
C GLU A 100 10.69 19.17 17.81
N GLY A 101 11.58 18.34 17.25
CA GLY A 101 12.97 18.20 17.69
C GLY A 101 13.19 17.27 18.90
N ASP A 102 12.14 16.89 19.63
CA ASP A 102 12.17 15.88 20.72
C ASP A 102 11.20 14.73 20.42
N PHE A 103 11.43 14.11 19.26
CA PHE A 103 10.70 12.95 18.78
C PHE A 103 11.66 11.86 18.29
N ALA A 104 11.48 10.65 18.79
CA ALA A 104 12.13 9.44 18.32
C ALA A 104 11.14 8.27 18.44
N THR A 105 10.86 7.62 17.32
CA THR A 105 10.04 6.41 17.23
C THR A 105 10.84 5.27 16.60
N ARG A 106 10.24 4.08 16.49
CA ARG A 106 10.86 2.90 15.89
C ARG A 106 9.83 1.97 15.26
N PHE A 107 10.16 1.48 14.07
CA PHE A 107 9.46 0.38 13.41
C PHE A 107 9.95 -0.94 14.02
N PRO A 108 9.07 -1.76 14.65
CA PRO A 108 9.50 -2.89 15.47
C PRO A 108 9.14 -4.28 14.88
N PRO A 109 9.67 -4.71 13.72
CA PRO A 109 9.27 -5.98 13.11
C PRO A 109 9.86 -7.20 13.85
N GLU A 110 9.01 -8.18 14.16
CA GLU A 110 9.47 -9.53 14.55
C GLU A 110 10.00 -10.25 13.28
N PRO A 111 11.25 -10.75 13.24
CA PRO A 111 11.81 -11.42 12.06
C PRO A 111 11.35 -12.89 11.97
N ASN A 112 10.03 -13.08 11.94
CA ASN A 112 9.38 -14.40 11.86
C ASN A 112 8.42 -14.55 10.68
N GLY A 113 8.36 -13.61 9.75
CA GLY A 113 7.54 -13.69 8.54
C GLY A 113 7.93 -12.64 7.50
N TYR A 114 7.35 -12.77 6.30
CA TYR A 114 7.48 -11.78 5.22
C TYR A 114 6.60 -10.56 5.50
N MET A 115 7.02 -9.36 5.03
CA MET A 115 6.21 -8.16 5.19
C MET A 115 4.93 -8.22 4.34
N HIS A 116 3.90 -7.52 4.79
CA HIS A 116 2.64 -7.33 4.08
C HIS A 116 2.12 -5.92 4.29
N ILE A 117 1.11 -5.51 3.52
CA ILE A 117 0.59 -4.13 3.51
C ILE A 117 0.17 -3.62 4.91
N GLY A 118 -0.29 -4.51 5.80
CA GLY A 118 -0.57 -4.19 7.21
C GLY A 118 0.65 -3.69 8.01
N HIS A 119 1.88 -4.05 7.60
CA HIS A 119 3.14 -3.55 8.17
C HIS A 119 3.56 -2.21 7.54
N ALA A 120 3.15 -1.93 6.29
CA ALA A 120 3.45 -0.66 5.63
C ALA A 120 2.72 0.54 6.26
N LYS A 121 1.53 0.32 6.86
CA LYS A 121 0.81 1.38 7.59
C LYS A 121 1.61 1.94 8.78
N PRO A 122 1.96 1.16 9.83
CA PRO A 122 2.76 1.69 10.93
C PRO A 122 4.09 2.26 10.45
N LEU A 123 4.80 1.58 9.54
CA LEU A 123 6.04 2.07 8.94
C LEU A 123 5.92 3.48 8.35
N PHE A 124 4.95 3.72 7.46
CA PHE A 124 4.79 5.03 6.82
C PHE A 124 4.18 6.07 7.76
N LEU A 125 3.33 5.68 8.72
CA LEU A 125 2.85 6.60 9.77
C LEU A 125 4.02 7.07 10.64
N GLU A 126 4.87 6.15 11.11
CA GLU A 126 6.07 6.44 11.91
C GLU A 126 7.08 7.32 11.14
N ALA A 127 7.31 7.03 9.86
CA ALA A 127 8.13 7.88 8.99
C ALA A 127 7.50 9.28 8.79
N ALA A 128 6.18 9.37 8.58
CA ALA A 128 5.50 10.66 8.46
C ALA A 128 5.56 11.46 9.77
N PHE A 129 5.44 10.82 10.95
CA PHE A 129 5.60 11.50 12.23
C PHE A 129 7.05 11.91 12.48
N ARG A 130 8.05 11.12 12.06
CA ARG A 130 9.46 11.52 12.04
C ARG A 130 9.65 12.81 11.24
N ASP A 131 9.07 12.88 10.04
CA ASP A 131 9.14 14.06 9.18
C ASP A 131 8.42 15.28 9.81
N ILE A 132 7.19 15.10 10.32
CA ILE A 132 6.38 16.15 10.96
C ILE A 132 7.06 16.77 12.18
N TYR A 133 7.61 15.93 13.07
CA TYR A 133 8.23 16.36 14.32
C TYR A 133 9.76 16.56 14.19
N LYS A 134 10.32 16.51 12.97
CA LYS A 134 11.77 16.61 12.70
C LYS A 134 12.62 15.71 13.62
N GLY A 135 12.10 14.51 13.86
CA GLY A 135 12.63 13.56 14.83
C GLY A 135 13.46 12.46 14.21
N LYS A 136 13.52 11.32 14.89
CA LYS A 136 14.23 10.10 14.45
C LYS A 136 13.30 8.90 14.28
N LEU A 137 13.67 8.00 13.37
CA LEU A 137 13.02 6.71 13.15
C LEU A 137 14.07 5.59 13.24
N PHE A 138 13.88 4.65 14.16
CA PHE A 138 14.77 3.49 14.30
C PHE A 138 14.16 2.20 13.73
N LEU A 139 15.01 1.28 13.31
CA LEU A 139 14.64 -0.09 12.98
C LEU A 139 14.98 -0.99 14.17
N TYR A 140 13.96 -1.59 14.79
CA TYR A 140 14.11 -2.46 15.95
C TYR A 140 13.63 -3.87 15.62
N PHE A 141 14.55 -4.80 15.39
CA PHE A 141 14.16 -6.20 15.25
C PHE A 141 13.84 -6.79 16.63
N ASP A 142 12.57 -7.15 16.86
CA ASP A 142 12.14 -7.83 18.08
C ASP A 142 12.42 -9.33 17.95
N ASP A 143 13.71 -9.68 18.09
CA ASP A 143 14.25 -11.03 17.93
C ASP A 143 14.49 -11.74 19.27
N THR A 144 13.40 -12.04 19.99
CA THR A 144 13.46 -12.68 21.32
C THR A 144 12.86 -14.09 21.36
N ASN A 145 12.60 -14.71 20.20
CA ASN A 145 11.93 -15.99 20.05
C ASN A 145 12.65 -16.93 19.05
N PRO A 146 13.75 -17.59 19.49
CA PRO A 146 14.55 -18.50 18.65
C PRO A 146 13.76 -19.58 17.89
N LYS A 147 12.59 -19.99 18.41
CA LYS A 147 11.71 -20.99 17.77
C LYS A 147 11.07 -20.55 16.45
N LYS A 148 10.94 -19.24 16.20
CA LYS A 148 10.17 -18.69 15.08
C LYS A 148 10.99 -17.81 14.14
N GLU A 149 12.06 -17.24 14.65
CA GLU A 149 12.85 -16.20 13.99
C GLU A 149 13.99 -16.78 13.17
N LYS A 150 14.30 -16.14 12.05
CA LYS A 150 15.31 -16.62 11.10
C LYS A 150 15.93 -15.48 10.32
N GLN A 151 17.18 -15.69 9.88
CA GLN A 151 17.89 -14.78 8.99
C GLN A 151 17.11 -14.51 7.68
N GLU A 152 16.44 -15.53 7.09
CA GLU A 152 15.63 -15.35 5.87
C GLU A 152 14.58 -14.23 5.99
N TYR A 153 14.01 -14.04 7.19
CA TYR A 153 13.00 -13.02 7.43
C TYR A 153 13.63 -11.65 7.67
N VAL A 154 14.78 -11.58 8.35
CA VAL A 154 15.56 -10.32 8.47
C VAL A 154 15.93 -9.79 7.09
N ASP A 155 16.48 -10.66 6.24
CA ASP A 155 16.93 -10.29 4.88
C ASP A 155 15.75 -9.85 4.01
N ALA A 156 14.63 -10.58 4.08
CA ALA A 156 13.40 -10.23 3.36
C ALA A 156 12.78 -8.91 3.86
N ILE A 157 12.72 -8.69 5.18
CA ILE A 157 12.24 -7.43 5.77
C ILE A 157 13.12 -6.27 5.32
N LYS A 158 14.45 -6.40 5.38
CA LYS A 158 15.37 -5.34 4.93
C LYS A 158 15.20 -5.01 3.44
N LYS A 159 15.11 -6.03 2.58
CA LYS A 159 14.85 -5.85 1.13
C LYS A 159 13.50 -5.16 0.86
N ASP A 160 12.48 -5.45 1.65
CA ASP A 160 11.16 -4.82 1.53
C ASP A 160 11.17 -3.39 2.08
N LEU A 161 11.91 -3.09 3.15
CA LEU A 161 12.10 -1.74 3.68
C LEU A 161 12.91 -0.82 2.74
N GLU A 162 14.01 -1.34 2.18
CA GLU A 162 14.80 -0.67 1.15
C GLU A 162 13.94 -0.34 -0.08
N TRP A 163 13.17 -1.33 -0.56
CA TRP A 163 12.25 -1.12 -1.68
C TRP A 163 11.14 -0.11 -1.36
N LEU A 164 10.64 -0.07 -0.12
CA LEU A 164 9.65 0.93 0.32
C LEU A 164 10.25 2.34 0.47
N GLY A 165 11.58 2.49 0.41
CA GLY A 165 12.27 3.78 0.46
C GLY A 165 12.19 4.47 1.81
N VAL A 166 12.24 3.71 2.91
CA VAL A 166 12.22 4.25 4.28
C VAL A 166 13.61 4.13 4.91
N GLU A 167 14.18 5.28 5.26
CA GLU A 167 15.48 5.38 5.93
C GLU A 167 15.33 5.38 7.46
N PHE A 168 16.35 4.85 8.14
CA PHE A 168 16.38 4.70 9.59
C PHE A 168 17.66 5.31 10.18
N ASP A 169 17.51 6.13 11.24
CA ASP A 169 18.61 6.77 11.97
C ASP A 169 19.50 5.77 12.74
N LYS A 170 18.94 4.60 13.07
CA LYS A 170 19.61 3.52 13.82
C LYS A 170 18.92 2.18 13.57
N GLU A 171 19.70 1.11 13.44
CA GLU A 171 19.23 -0.27 13.54
C GLU A 171 19.71 -0.90 14.87
N TYR A 172 18.86 -1.68 15.54
CA TYR A 172 19.25 -2.50 16.68
C TYR A 172 18.35 -3.74 16.85
N TYR A 173 18.84 -4.73 17.59
CA TYR A 173 18.18 -6.02 17.81
C TYR A 173 17.87 -6.23 19.30
N ALA A 174 16.71 -6.78 19.59
CA ALA A 174 16.27 -7.13 20.94
C ALA A 174 17.19 -8.14 21.62
N SER A 175 17.74 -9.09 20.87
CA SER A 175 18.68 -10.10 21.37
C SER A 175 20.03 -9.54 21.82
N ASP A 176 20.44 -8.36 21.33
CA ASP A 176 21.68 -7.71 21.75
C ASP A 176 21.57 -7.13 23.17
N SER A 177 20.35 -6.83 23.63
CA SER A 177 20.09 -6.31 24.97
C SER A 177 20.11 -7.39 26.08
N VAL A 178 20.06 -8.69 25.74
CA VAL A 178 19.86 -9.80 26.69
C VAL A 178 20.76 -9.75 27.94
N PRO A 179 22.08 -9.48 27.87
CA PRO A 179 22.91 -9.29 29.06
C PRO A 179 22.39 -8.18 29.99
N LYS A 180 22.01 -7.03 29.42
CA LYS A 180 21.48 -5.90 30.18
C LYS A 180 20.10 -6.23 30.76
N THR A 181 19.29 -6.98 30.04
CA THR A 181 17.98 -7.47 30.50
C THR A 181 18.14 -8.44 31.68
N TYR A 182 19.19 -9.26 31.72
CA TYR A 182 19.53 -10.08 32.90
C TYR A 182 19.91 -9.23 34.11
N ASP A 183 20.75 -8.21 33.95
CA ASP A 183 21.14 -7.34 35.07
C ASP A 183 19.96 -6.57 35.67
N LEU A 184 19.04 -6.12 34.82
CA LEU A 184 17.78 -5.51 35.24
C LEU A 184 16.86 -6.52 35.94
N CYS A 185 16.87 -7.79 35.51
CA CYS A 185 16.17 -8.89 36.21
C CYS A 185 16.75 -9.15 37.61
N ARG A 186 18.08 -9.21 37.75
CA ARG A 186 18.76 -9.34 39.05
C ARG A 186 18.35 -8.23 40.01
N LYS A 187 18.27 -6.99 39.51
CA LYS A 187 17.76 -5.85 40.28
C LYS A 187 16.31 -6.08 40.72
N LEU A 188 15.40 -6.46 39.82
CA LEU A 188 14.00 -6.70 40.19
C LEU A 188 13.84 -7.82 41.22
N ILE A 189 14.60 -8.91 41.12
CA ILE A 189 14.56 -10.00 42.11
C ILE A 189 15.02 -9.48 43.49
N LYS A 190 16.15 -8.75 43.55
CA LYS A 190 16.68 -8.16 44.79
C LYS A 190 15.76 -7.11 45.41
N ASP A 191 15.08 -6.32 44.58
CA ASP A 191 14.08 -5.34 45.02
C ASP A 191 12.73 -6.01 45.40
N GLY A 192 12.61 -7.33 45.33
CA GLY A 192 11.37 -8.09 45.58
C GLY A 192 10.32 -7.98 44.46
N ASN A 193 10.61 -7.31 43.35
CA ASN A 193 9.72 -7.06 42.22
C ASN A 193 9.70 -8.18 41.16
N ALA A 194 10.45 -9.27 41.35
CA ALA A 194 10.38 -10.48 40.51
C ALA A 194 10.72 -11.74 41.32
N TYR A 195 10.28 -12.91 40.86
CA TYR A 195 10.54 -14.20 41.50
C TYR A 195 10.64 -15.36 40.49
N ALA A 196 11.35 -16.42 40.88
CA ALA A 196 11.44 -17.65 40.09
C ALA A 196 10.25 -18.59 40.40
N CYS A 197 9.59 -19.11 39.38
CA CYS A 197 8.35 -19.90 39.51
C CYS A 197 8.46 -21.20 38.70
N SER A 198 8.23 -22.34 39.36
CA SER A 198 8.23 -23.70 38.77
C SER A 198 6.83 -24.32 38.66
N CYS A 199 5.78 -23.50 38.67
CA CYS A 199 4.41 -23.94 38.37
C CYS A 199 4.26 -24.29 36.88
N SER A 200 3.40 -25.27 36.55
CA SER A 200 3.10 -25.59 35.15
C SER A 200 2.40 -24.43 34.42
N ALA A 201 2.44 -24.43 33.08
CA ALA A 201 1.75 -23.41 32.28
C ALA A 201 0.23 -23.38 32.55
N GLU A 202 -0.38 -24.55 32.74
CA GLU A 202 -1.79 -24.75 33.09
C GLU A 202 -2.10 -24.18 34.48
N GLU A 203 -1.23 -24.45 35.47
CA GLU A 203 -1.37 -23.94 36.82
C GLU A 203 -1.23 -22.41 36.86
N ILE A 204 -0.21 -21.85 36.20
CA ILE A 204 -0.04 -20.39 36.05
C ILE A 204 -1.28 -19.78 35.40
N LYS A 205 -1.81 -20.38 34.32
CA LYS A 205 -3.02 -19.90 33.65
C LYS A 205 -4.25 -19.94 34.58
N LYS A 206 -4.45 -21.03 35.31
CA LYS A 206 -5.55 -21.18 36.29
C LYS A 206 -5.46 -20.15 37.40
N LEU A 207 -4.31 -20.03 38.06
CA LEU A 207 -4.09 -19.10 39.17
C LEU A 207 -4.23 -17.64 38.72
N ARG A 208 -3.75 -17.28 37.52
CA ARG A 208 -3.97 -15.95 36.93
C ARG A 208 -5.44 -15.67 36.62
N PHE A 209 -6.21 -16.66 36.18
CA PHE A 209 -7.65 -16.52 35.97
C PHE A 209 -8.38 -16.31 37.31
N GLU A 210 -8.08 -17.13 38.32
CA GLU A 210 -8.61 -17.02 39.68
C GLU A 210 -8.14 -15.77 40.46
N GLY A 211 -7.15 -15.02 39.97
CA GLY A 211 -6.57 -13.87 40.66
C GLY A 211 -5.75 -14.25 41.91
N ARG A 212 -5.21 -15.47 41.95
CA ARG A 212 -4.51 -16.04 43.11
C ARG A 212 -3.01 -16.17 42.87
N ALA A 213 -2.21 -15.79 43.86
CA ALA A 213 -0.77 -16.04 43.86
C ALA A 213 -0.46 -17.55 43.84
N CYS A 214 0.67 -17.94 43.23
CA CYS A 214 1.25 -19.27 43.43
C CYS A 214 2.14 -19.28 44.68
N ALA A 215 2.42 -20.45 45.24
CA ALA A 215 3.26 -20.60 46.43
C ALA A 215 4.67 -20.00 46.26
N HIS A 216 5.21 -20.03 45.04
CA HIS A 216 6.52 -19.44 44.72
C HIS A 216 6.56 -17.91 44.77
N ARG A 217 5.40 -17.21 44.84
CA ARG A 217 5.36 -15.75 44.80
C ARG A 217 6.09 -15.12 45.99
N ASP A 218 5.99 -15.72 47.16
CA ASP A 218 6.58 -15.17 48.40
C ASP A 218 7.89 -15.88 48.79
N ARG A 219 8.53 -16.54 47.81
CA ARG A 219 9.90 -17.05 47.85
C ARG A 219 10.90 -15.92 48.17
N PRO A 220 11.92 -16.14 49.02
CA PRO A 220 13.00 -15.19 49.27
C PRO A 220 13.70 -14.72 47.98
N ALA A 221 14.21 -13.49 47.99
CA ALA A 221 14.89 -12.91 46.84
C ALA A 221 16.16 -13.70 46.49
N GLU A 222 16.88 -14.18 47.51
CA GLU A 222 18.09 -14.98 47.43
C GLU A 222 17.84 -16.31 46.70
N GLU A 223 16.81 -17.07 47.12
CA GLU A 223 16.45 -18.35 46.47
C GLU A 223 16.00 -18.13 45.01
N SER A 224 15.25 -17.06 44.73
CA SER A 224 14.88 -16.70 43.36
C SER A 224 16.10 -16.32 42.51
N LEU A 225 17.11 -15.69 43.10
CA LEU A 225 18.35 -15.29 42.44
C LEU A 225 19.25 -16.51 42.18
N GLU A 226 19.38 -17.43 43.13
CA GLU A 226 20.11 -18.69 42.95
C GLU A 226 19.54 -19.52 41.79
N ILE A 227 18.21 -19.63 41.69
CA ILE A 227 17.54 -20.30 40.56
C ILE A 227 17.78 -19.53 39.25
N PHE A 228 17.80 -18.20 39.28
CA PHE A 228 18.09 -17.41 38.09
C PHE A 228 19.53 -17.64 37.58
N GLU A 229 20.53 -17.59 38.47
CA GLU A 229 21.93 -17.84 38.10
C GLU A 229 22.19 -19.31 37.71
N SER A 230 21.47 -20.28 38.28
CA SER A 230 21.59 -21.69 37.87
C SER A 230 21.09 -21.94 36.43
N ILE A 231 20.06 -21.22 36.00
CA ILE A 231 19.62 -21.23 34.59
C ILE A 231 20.65 -20.52 33.70
N LEU A 232 21.16 -19.36 34.10
CA LEU A 232 22.16 -18.61 33.29
C LEU A 232 23.48 -19.36 33.13
N SER A 233 23.88 -20.14 34.13
CA SER A 233 25.05 -21.04 34.07
C SER A 233 24.77 -22.37 33.35
N ASN A 234 23.55 -22.58 32.84
CA ASN A 234 23.08 -23.84 32.25
C ASN A 234 23.25 -25.08 33.16
N SER A 235 23.27 -24.87 34.48
CA SER A 235 23.26 -25.95 35.49
C SER A 235 21.84 -26.43 35.80
N HIS A 236 20.82 -25.59 35.57
CA HIS A 236 19.41 -26.00 35.64
C HIS A 236 19.00 -26.77 34.37
N THR A 237 18.77 -28.09 34.52
CA THR A 237 18.55 -29.03 33.41
C THR A 237 17.08 -29.21 33.02
N LYS A 238 16.13 -28.67 33.79
CA LYS A 238 14.70 -28.74 33.50
C LYS A 238 14.19 -27.45 32.87
N ASP A 239 13.19 -27.57 32.00
CA ASP A 239 12.57 -26.42 31.34
C ASP A 239 11.26 -26.01 32.04
N ASP A 240 11.23 -26.19 33.37
CA ASP A 240 10.07 -26.01 34.25
C ASP A 240 10.01 -24.63 34.93
N VAL A 241 11.08 -23.82 34.87
CA VAL A 241 11.15 -22.51 35.51
C VAL A 241 10.88 -21.36 34.53
N VAL A 242 10.05 -20.41 34.98
CA VAL A 242 9.90 -19.07 34.42
C VAL A 242 10.21 -18.02 35.49
N ILE A 243 10.71 -16.85 35.06
CA ILE A 243 10.80 -15.68 35.96
C ILE A 243 9.55 -14.84 35.75
N ARG A 244 8.90 -14.45 36.85
CA ARG A 244 7.67 -13.65 36.84
C ARG A 244 7.93 -12.31 37.51
N PHE A 245 7.42 -11.24 36.90
CA PHE A 245 7.33 -9.93 37.55
C PHE A 245 6.26 -10.01 38.64
N ARG A 246 6.52 -9.39 39.80
CA ARG A 246 5.53 -9.27 40.89
C ARG A 246 4.63 -8.08 40.57
N GLY A 247 3.50 -8.36 39.93
CA GLY A 247 2.46 -7.37 39.69
C GLY A 247 1.33 -7.50 40.71
N ASP A 248 0.13 -7.14 40.30
CA ASP A 248 -1.09 -7.26 41.11
C ASP A 248 -1.95 -8.42 40.60
N MET A 249 -2.10 -9.44 41.45
CA MET A 249 -2.93 -10.61 41.18
C MET A 249 -4.43 -10.31 41.27
N SER A 250 -4.82 -9.27 42.01
CA SER A 250 -6.21 -8.83 42.18
C SER A 250 -6.70 -7.90 41.06
N ALA A 251 -5.78 -7.33 40.28
CA ALA A 251 -6.09 -6.37 39.21
C ALA A 251 -7.16 -6.87 38.24
N ALA A 252 -8.07 -5.97 37.86
CA ALA A 252 -9.00 -6.19 36.75
C ALA A 252 -8.25 -6.38 35.42
N ASN A 253 -7.16 -5.64 35.23
CA ASN A 253 -6.25 -5.81 34.10
C ASN A 253 -5.41 -7.10 34.26
N THR A 254 -5.79 -8.14 33.53
CA THR A 254 -5.18 -9.47 33.63
C THR A 254 -3.72 -9.52 33.17
N THR A 255 -3.21 -8.51 32.45
CA THR A 255 -1.80 -8.42 32.07
C THR A 255 -0.90 -8.21 33.29
N LEU A 256 -1.40 -7.53 34.33
CA LEU A 256 -0.67 -7.23 35.57
C LEU A 256 -0.52 -8.44 36.51
N ARG A 257 -1.30 -9.51 36.31
CA ARG A 257 -1.36 -10.67 37.20
C ARG A 257 -0.10 -11.54 37.08
N ASP A 258 0.96 -11.10 37.75
CA ASP A 258 2.31 -11.66 37.77
C ASP A 258 2.77 -12.21 36.39
N PRO A 259 3.01 -11.36 35.39
CA PRO A 259 3.37 -11.79 34.04
C PRO A 259 4.76 -12.42 33.98
N ASN A 260 4.93 -13.41 33.11
CA ASN A 260 6.23 -14.01 32.83
C ASN A 260 7.11 -12.99 32.10
N ILE A 261 8.31 -12.74 32.62
CA ILE A 261 9.30 -11.83 32.05
C ILE A 261 10.48 -12.57 31.39
N PHE A 262 10.74 -13.82 31.77
CA PHE A 262 11.64 -14.74 31.06
C PHE A 262 11.03 -16.14 30.94
N ARG A 263 11.49 -16.89 29.93
CA ARG A 263 11.16 -18.30 29.67
C ARG A 263 12.38 -19.06 29.15
N ILE A 264 12.50 -20.34 29.47
CA ILE A 264 13.56 -21.19 28.91
C ILE A 264 13.21 -21.59 27.46
N VAL A 265 14.18 -21.47 26.55
CA VAL A 265 14.13 -21.82 25.13
C VAL A 265 15.52 -22.33 24.76
N ARG A 266 15.67 -23.63 24.47
CA ARG A 266 16.98 -24.26 24.17
C ARG A 266 17.31 -24.30 22.67
N GLU A 267 16.42 -23.79 21.84
CA GLU A 267 16.59 -23.68 20.40
C GLU A 267 17.59 -22.56 20.06
N LYS A 268 18.49 -22.88 19.12
CA LYS A 268 19.54 -21.98 18.64
C LYS A 268 18.97 -20.69 18.06
N HIS A 269 19.44 -19.55 18.56
CA HIS A 269 19.07 -18.24 18.00
C HIS A 269 19.88 -17.93 16.74
N TYR A 270 19.24 -17.41 15.69
CA TYR A 270 19.88 -17.20 14.39
C TYR A 270 21.08 -16.21 14.44
N ARG A 271 21.05 -15.20 15.32
CA ARG A 271 22.19 -14.26 15.58
C ARG A 271 23.10 -14.64 16.76
N GLN A 272 22.53 -15.19 17.83
CA GLN A 272 23.26 -15.37 19.11
C GLN A 272 23.76 -16.82 19.29
N GLY A 273 23.42 -17.72 18.37
CA GLY A 273 23.69 -19.14 18.50
C GLY A 273 23.06 -19.71 19.77
N ASP A 274 23.85 -20.52 20.47
CA ASP A 274 23.46 -21.26 21.67
C ASP A 274 23.89 -20.53 22.97
N LYS A 275 24.26 -19.24 22.86
CA LYS A 275 24.80 -18.40 23.95
C LYS A 275 23.80 -18.15 25.10
N TYR A 276 22.51 -18.24 24.83
CA TYR A 276 21.44 -17.96 25.80
C TYR A 276 20.34 -19.02 25.71
N ILE A 277 19.93 -19.55 26.86
CA ILE A 277 18.75 -20.41 26.98
C ILE A 277 17.56 -19.71 27.67
N LEU A 278 17.77 -18.54 28.29
CA LEU A 278 16.75 -17.84 29.07
C LEU A 278 16.34 -16.55 28.34
N TRP A 279 15.21 -16.60 27.64
CA TRP A 279 14.83 -15.53 26.72
C TRP A 279 13.76 -14.61 27.32
N PRO A 280 13.95 -13.28 27.29
CA PRO A 280 12.98 -12.34 27.85
C PRO A 280 11.69 -12.35 27.02
N THR A 281 10.58 -11.96 27.62
CA THR A 281 9.31 -11.79 26.91
C THR A 281 9.20 -10.38 26.33
N TYR A 282 8.40 -10.21 25.27
CA TYR A 282 8.06 -8.92 24.65
C TYR A 282 7.74 -7.83 25.70
N SER A 283 6.84 -8.15 26.63
CA SER A 283 6.38 -7.24 27.70
C SER A 283 7.45 -6.84 28.70
N PHE A 284 8.64 -7.46 28.67
CA PHE A 284 9.80 -7.09 29.47
C PHE A 284 10.89 -6.42 28.64
N ASN A 285 11.31 -7.06 27.53
CA ASN A 285 12.46 -6.61 26.76
C ASN A 285 12.20 -5.32 25.97
N THR A 286 11.03 -5.21 25.34
CA THR A 286 10.71 -4.10 24.43
C THR A 286 10.52 -2.76 25.16
N PRO A 287 9.85 -2.68 26.32
CA PRO A 287 9.87 -1.46 27.13
C PRO A 287 11.30 -1.01 27.49
N ILE A 288 12.14 -1.95 27.94
CA ILE A 288 13.53 -1.67 28.33
C ILE A 288 14.31 -1.11 27.12
N ASN A 289 14.19 -1.75 25.96
CA ASN A 289 14.88 -1.31 24.73
C ASN A 289 14.39 0.06 24.26
N ASP A 290 13.09 0.34 24.27
CA ASP A 290 12.54 1.64 23.92
C ASP A 290 13.10 2.74 24.85
N SER A 291 13.13 2.49 26.16
CA SER A 291 13.72 3.43 27.13
C SER A 291 15.21 3.67 26.86
N LEU A 292 16.00 2.61 26.75
CA LEU A 292 17.47 2.67 26.64
C LEU A 292 17.96 3.20 25.28
N ASN A 293 17.23 2.96 24.20
CA ASN A 293 17.59 3.44 22.87
C ASN A 293 17.08 4.86 22.57
N GLY A 294 16.42 5.51 23.53
CA GLY A 294 15.99 6.91 23.40
C GLY A 294 14.67 7.12 22.66
N VAL A 295 13.87 6.07 22.45
CA VAL A 295 12.51 6.18 21.88
C VAL A 295 11.66 7.06 22.79
N THR A 296 11.14 8.18 22.30
CA THR A 296 10.25 9.09 23.05
C THR A 296 8.78 8.73 22.88
N ASP A 297 8.43 8.21 21.70
CA ASP A 297 7.05 7.96 21.28
C ASP A 297 6.95 6.55 20.69
N VAL A 298 6.25 5.69 21.41
CA VAL A 298 5.96 4.33 20.98
C VAL A 298 4.62 4.33 20.27
N ILE A 299 4.64 4.11 18.96
CA ILE A 299 3.45 3.76 18.20
C ILE A 299 3.35 2.22 18.17
N ARG A 300 2.15 1.68 18.42
CA ARG A 300 1.88 0.23 18.37
C ARG A 300 0.40 -0.07 18.11
N SER A 301 0.08 -1.31 17.76
CA SER A 301 -1.32 -1.70 17.54
C SER A 301 -2.16 -1.65 18.82
N LYS A 302 -3.43 -1.27 18.70
CA LYS A 302 -4.43 -1.21 19.78
C LYS A 302 -4.56 -2.50 20.60
N GLU A 303 -4.23 -3.66 20.03
CA GLU A 303 -4.18 -4.95 20.74
C GLU A 303 -3.29 -4.92 22.01
N TYR A 304 -2.32 -4.00 22.08
CA TYR A 304 -1.45 -3.82 23.24
C TYR A 304 -1.99 -2.82 24.29
N GLU A 305 -3.20 -2.24 24.13
CA GLU A 305 -3.77 -1.19 25.02
C GLU A 305 -3.82 -1.63 26.49
N LEU A 306 -4.23 -2.87 26.78
CA LEU A 306 -4.18 -3.42 28.15
C LEU A 306 -2.75 -3.57 28.69
N GLY A 307 -1.77 -3.77 27.80
CA GLY A 307 -0.35 -3.87 28.15
C GLY A 307 0.35 -2.53 28.38
N ASP A 308 -0.29 -1.38 28.14
CA ASP A 308 0.28 -0.05 28.41
C ASP A 308 0.61 0.13 29.90
N GLU A 309 -0.26 -0.37 30.78
CA GLU A 309 -0.08 -0.27 32.22
C GLU A 309 1.11 -1.10 32.69
N LEU A 310 1.21 -2.36 32.23
CA LEU A 310 2.36 -3.23 32.52
C LEU A 310 3.67 -2.61 32.01
N TYR A 311 3.66 -2.06 30.79
CA TYR A 311 4.81 -1.40 30.17
C TYR A 311 5.33 -0.26 31.07
N ARG A 312 4.43 0.59 31.59
CA ARG A 312 4.77 1.69 32.50
C ARG A 312 5.25 1.17 33.87
N MET A 313 4.61 0.13 34.40
CA MET A 313 5.00 -0.49 35.69
C MET A 313 6.40 -1.09 35.66
N VAL A 314 6.75 -1.84 34.62
CA VAL A 314 8.09 -2.44 34.44
C VAL A 314 9.16 -1.36 34.41
N LEU A 315 8.96 -0.31 33.63
CA LEU A 315 9.93 0.79 33.53
C LEU A 315 10.07 1.57 34.85
N LYS A 316 8.95 1.84 35.54
CA LYS A 316 8.98 2.49 36.85
C LYS A 316 9.72 1.67 37.90
N ALA A 317 9.48 0.35 37.96
CA ALA A 317 10.18 -0.56 38.88
C ALA A 317 11.70 -0.63 38.61
N LEU A 318 12.12 -0.45 37.34
CA LEU A 318 13.52 -0.41 36.94
C LEU A 318 14.17 0.97 37.07
N GLY A 319 13.42 2.03 37.39
CA GLY A 319 13.90 3.41 37.38
C GLY A 319 14.23 3.96 35.99
N LEU A 320 13.58 3.43 34.94
CA LEU A 320 13.80 3.76 33.54
C LEU A 320 12.79 4.80 33.02
N ARG A 321 13.18 5.54 31.98
CA ARG A 321 12.36 6.59 31.34
C ARG A 321 11.17 5.96 30.64
N VAL A 322 9.97 6.50 30.90
CA VAL A 322 8.72 6.04 30.28
C VAL A 322 8.44 6.86 29.02
N PRO A 323 8.42 6.26 27.81
CA PRO A 323 7.97 6.95 26.59
C PRO A 323 6.46 7.25 26.60
N ARG A 324 6.06 8.18 25.74
CA ARG A 324 4.65 8.37 25.35
C ARG A 324 4.20 7.12 24.57
N LEU A 325 3.00 6.63 24.86
CA LEU A 325 2.44 5.43 24.22
C LEU A 325 1.24 5.84 23.38
N HIS A 326 1.27 5.50 22.10
CA HIS A 326 0.24 5.82 21.12
C HIS A 326 -0.27 4.53 20.47
N LEU A 327 -1.58 4.47 20.21
CA LEU A 327 -2.24 3.26 19.74
C LEU A 327 -2.87 3.49 18.38
N GLU A 328 -2.56 2.57 17.46
CA GLU A 328 -3.05 2.55 16.09
C GLU A 328 -3.89 1.30 15.81
N SER A 329 -4.89 1.42 14.94
CA SER A 329 -5.72 0.31 14.49
C SER A 329 -5.09 -0.45 13.33
N ARG A 330 -5.35 -1.74 13.27
CA ARG A 330 -4.98 -2.53 12.10
C ARG A 330 -5.98 -2.24 10.99
N PHE A 331 -5.53 -2.42 9.76
CA PHE A 331 -6.43 -2.51 8.62
C PHE A 331 -6.20 -3.84 7.91
N ASN A 332 -7.26 -4.36 7.32
CA ASN A 332 -7.24 -5.58 6.52
C ASN A 332 -7.69 -5.28 5.09
N ILE A 333 -7.18 -6.04 4.13
CA ILE A 333 -7.68 -6.02 2.76
C ILE A 333 -8.77 -7.09 2.62
N GLU A 334 -9.93 -6.70 2.09
CA GLU A 334 -11.06 -7.58 1.79
C GLU A 334 -10.62 -8.75 0.88
N GLY A 335 -11.06 -9.98 1.21
CA GLY A 335 -10.71 -11.19 0.45
C GLY A 335 -9.24 -11.62 0.50
N ASN A 336 -8.44 -11.08 1.42
CA ASN A 336 -7.02 -11.39 1.58
C ASN A 336 -6.68 -11.98 2.95
N VAL A 337 -5.65 -12.83 3.00
CA VAL A 337 -5.19 -13.50 4.22
C VAL A 337 -3.74 -13.11 4.51
N THR A 338 -3.50 -12.53 5.69
CA THR A 338 -2.18 -12.16 6.20
C THR A 338 -1.60 -13.19 7.19
N SER A 339 -2.40 -14.18 7.62
CA SER A 339 -1.97 -15.21 8.57
C SER A 339 -0.89 -16.12 8.00
N LYS A 340 0.35 -16.01 8.53
CA LYS A 340 1.50 -16.85 8.14
C LYS A 340 1.16 -18.34 8.08
N ARG A 341 0.42 -18.86 9.08
CA ARG A 341 0.06 -20.29 9.14
C ARG A 341 -0.74 -20.72 7.91
N LYS A 342 -1.73 -19.91 7.50
CA LYS A 342 -2.61 -20.21 6.37
C LYS A 342 -1.91 -20.04 5.03
N LEU A 343 -1.03 -19.03 4.90
CA LEU A 343 -0.19 -18.87 3.71
C LEU A 343 0.79 -20.03 3.52
N VAL A 344 1.48 -20.48 4.58
CA VAL A 344 2.37 -21.66 4.53
C VAL A 344 1.57 -22.91 4.14
N GLU A 345 0.36 -23.08 4.68
CA GLU A 345 -0.52 -24.18 4.31
C GLU A 345 -0.89 -24.15 2.81
N TRP A 346 -1.32 -23.00 2.29
CA TRP A 346 -1.67 -22.85 0.87
C TRP A 346 -0.48 -23.07 -0.08
N ILE A 347 0.72 -22.60 0.29
CA ILE A 347 1.97 -22.89 -0.45
C ILE A 347 2.24 -24.40 -0.44
N SER A 348 2.16 -25.05 0.72
CA SER A 348 2.42 -26.50 0.85
C SER A 348 1.43 -27.37 0.05
N LYS A 349 0.22 -26.88 -0.19
CA LYS A 349 -0.82 -27.50 -1.03
C LYS A 349 -0.73 -27.13 -2.52
N GLY A 350 0.23 -26.27 -2.92
CA GLY A 350 0.36 -25.79 -4.30
C GLY A 350 -0.75 -24.84 -4.77
N LEU A 351 -1.57 -24.29 -3.86
CA LEU A 351 -2.69 -23.40 -4.19
C LEU A 351 -2.20 -21.98 -4.59
N ILE A 352 -1.08 -21.58 -4.00
CA ILE A 352 -0.36 -20.34 -4.32
C ILE A 352 1.12 -20.64 -4.56
N SER A 353 1.74 -19.86 -5.44
CA SER A 353 3.11 -20.08 -5.93
C SER A 353 4.21 -19.75 -4.91
N GLY A 354 3.92 -18.86 -3.96
CA GLY A 354 4.89 -18.43 -2.95
C GLY A 354 4.38 -17.23 -2.14
N PHE A 355 5.26 -16.65 -1.33
CA PHE A 355 4.97 -15.39 -0.62
C PHE A 355 4.95 -14.17 -1.54
N ASP A 356 5.38 -14.29 -2.79
CA ASP A 356 5.31 -13.25 -3.84
C ASP A 356 4.16 -13.48 -4.84
N ASP A 357 3.29 -14.47 -4.61
CA ASP A 357 2.15 -14.75 -5.49
C ASP A 357 1.25 -13.50 -5.64
N PRO A 358 0.95 -13.04 -6.87
CA PRO A 358 0.36 -11.71 -7.12
C PRO A 358 -1.10 -11.54 -6.64
N ARG A 359 -1.72 -12.60 -6.10
CA ARG A 359 -3.00 -12.50 -5.37
C ARG A 359 -2.83 -11.96 -3.95
N LEU A 360 -1.64 -12.08 -3.37
CA LEU A 360 -1.37 -11.69 -1.98
C LEU A 360 -1.11 -10.19 -1.82
N VAL A 361 -1.24 -9.74 -0.56
CA VAL A 361 -0.89 -8.38 -0.11
C VAL A 361 0.42 -8.34 0.69
N THR A 362 1.30 -9.32 0.49
CA THR A 362 2.71 -9.26 0.91
C THR A 362 3.43 -8.14 0.13
N ILE A 363 4.47 -7.53 0.71
CA ILE A 363 5.21 -6.45 0.04
C ILE A 363 5.91 -6.98 -1.23
N SER A 364 6.44 -8.20 -1.17
CA SER A 364 6.95 -8.94 -2.33
C SER A 364 5.92 -9.15 -3.44
N ALA A 365 4.69 -9.55 -3.13
CA ALA A 365 3.64 -9.75 -4.13
C ALA A 365 3.14 -8.44 -4.73
N LEU A 366 2.98 -7.39 -3.91
CA LEU A 366 2.59 -6.06 -4.41
C LEU A 366 3.67 -5.49 -5.35
N ARG A 367 4.95 -5.63 -4.98
CA ARG A 367 6.08 -5.29 -5.87
C ARG A 367 6.02 -6.07 -7.18
N ARG A 368 5.83 -7.40 -7.13
CA ARG A 368 5.73 -8.28 -8.31
C ARG A 368 4.50 -7.95 -9.19
N ARG A 369 3.40 -7.49 -8.58
CA ARG A 369 2.19 -7.02 -9.28
C ARG A 369 2.34 -5.62 -9.90
N GLY A 370 3.50 -4.96 -9.80
CA GLY A 370 3.70 -3.63 -10.37
C GLY A 370 3.13 -2.48 -9.54
N ILE A 371 2.90 -2.70 -8.24
CA ILE A 371 2.57 -1.62 -7.30
C ILE A 371 3.85 -0.89 -6.93
N VAL A 372 3.86 0.44 -7.00
CA VAL A 372 5.01 1.27 -6.63
C VAL A 372 4.95 1.70 -5.15
N PRO A 373 6.09 1.90 -4.47
CA PRO A 373 6.13 2.29 -3.05
C PRO A 373 5.30 3.54 -2.72
N GLY A 374 5.32 4.54 -3.60
CA GLY A 374 4.55 5.78 -3.44
C GLY A 374 3.04 5.55 -3.37
N ALA A 375 2.52 4.54 -4.06
CA ALA A 375 1.09 4.21 -4.01
C ALA A 375 0.72 3.61 -2.66
N ILE A 376 1.57 2.73 -2.12
CA ILE A 376 1.38 2.15 -0.77
C ILE A 376 1.46 3.28 0.27
N LYS A 377 2.44 4.18 0.16
CA LYS A 377 2.61 5.34 1.05
C LYS A 377 1.37 6.24 1.08
N GLU A 378 0.90 6.72 -0.08
CA GLU A 378 -0.31 7.58 -0.12
C GLU A 378 -1.57 6.81 0.31
N PHE A 379 -1.71 5.53 -0.07
CA PHE A 379 -2.84 4.68 0.34
C PHE A 379 -2.97 4.52 1.86
N VAL A 380 -1.86 4.36 2.59
CA VAL A 380 -1.90 4.26 4.07
C VAL A 380 -1.99 5.63 4.74
N LEU A 381 -1.28 6.65 4.22
CA LEU A 381 -1.31 8.00 4.81
C LEU A 381 -2.65 8.72 4.62
N ARG A 382 -3.42 8.40 3.57
CA ARG A 382 -4.81 8.89 3.40
C ARG A 382 -5.76 8.43 4.49
N GLN A 383 -5.48 7.29 5.15
CA GLN A 383 -6.28 6.81 6.28
C GLN A 383 -5.89 7.51 7.59
N GLY A 384 -4.59 7.79 7.75
CA GLY A 384 -4.04 8.42 8.94
C GLY A 384 -4.05 7.50 10.16
N MET A 385 -4.10 8.13 11.34
CA MET A 385 -4.05 7.45 12.63
C MET A 385 -5.46 7.29 13.22
N SER A 386 -5.80 6.11 13.74
CA SER A 386 -7.12 5.77 14.30
C SER A 386 -7.04 4.66 15.36
N LYS A 387 -8.00 4.62 16.29
CA LYS A 387 -8.21 3.47 17.21
C LYS A 387 -9.35 2.54 16.77
N VAL A 388 -9.84 2.67 15.54
CA VAL A 388 -10.93 1.85 14.97
C VAL A 388 -10.37 1.02 13.81
N ASP A 389 -10.43 -0.31 13.92
CA ASP A 389 -9.97 -1.20 12.86
C ASP A 389 -10.81 -1.03 11.60
N SER A 390 -10.20 -1.25 10.44
CA SER A 390 -10.83 -0.98 9.14
C SER A 390 -10.60 -2.10 8.14
N THR A 391 -11.58 -2.31 7.26
CA THR A 391 -11.48 -3.22 6.11
C THR A 391 -11.52 -2.38 4.85
N MET A 392 -10.57 -2.63 3.94
CA MET A 392 -10.40 -1.86 2.71
C MET A 392 -10.36 -2.76 1.49
N ARG A 393 -10.68 -2.18 0.32
CA ARG A 393 -10.62 -2.89 -0.95
C ARG A 393 -9.27 -2.68 -1.61
N LEU A 394 -8.71 -3.76 -2.18
CA LEU A 394 -7.47 -3.70 -2.94
C LEU A 394 -7.57 -2.72 -4.12
N SER A 395 -8.77 -2.54 -4.69
CA SER A 395 -9.04 -1.55 -5.76
C SER A 395 -8.58 -0.14 -5.37
N MET A 396 -8.75 0.29 -4.11
CA MET A 396 -8.33 1.62 -3.66
C MET A 396 -6.80 1.83 -3.76
N LEU A 397 -6.01 0.78 -3.51
CA LEU A 397 -4.56 0.81 -3.74
C LEU A 397 -4.24 0.77 -5.24
N LEU A 398 -4.96 -0.03 -6.01
CA LEU A 398 -4.78 -0.15 -7.46
C LEU A 398 -5.08 1.17 -8.19
N ASP A 399 -6.08 1.92 -7.74
CA ASP A 399 -6.45 3.23 -8.29
C ASP A 399 -5.40 4.30 -7.96
N GLU A 400 -4.89 4.34 -6.72
CA GLU A 400 -3.76 5.20 -6.35
C GLU A 400 -2.50 4.82 -7.13
N ASN A 401 -2.27 3.53 -7.34
CA ASN A 401 -1.14 3.06 -8.13
C ASN A 401 -1.25 3.46 -9.61
N LYS A 402 -2.43 3.27 -10.22
CA LYS A 402 -2.73 3.72 -11.58
C LYS A 402 -2.39 5.20 -11.75
N ARG A 403 -2.82 6.06 -10.80
CA ARG A 403 -2.51 7.50 -10.82
C ARG A 403 -1.01 7.83 -10.90
N LEU A 404 -0.15 7.00 -10.30
CA LEU A 404 1.30 7.22 -10.26
C LEU A 404 2.08 6.58 -11.42
N VAL A 405 1.54 5.52 -12.02
CA VAL A 405 2.18 4.81 -13.17
C VAL A 405 1.68 5.29 -14.52
N ASP A 406 0.48 5.87 -14.61
CA ASP A 406 -0.17 6.22 -15.88
C ASP A 406 0.71 7.12 -16.75
N GLU A 407 1.29 8.20 -16.21
CA GLU A 407 2.15 9.14 -16.94
C GLU A 407 3.46 8.53 -17.48
N LYS A 408 3.81 7.31 -17.05
CA LYS A 408 5.08 6.61 -17.33
C LYS A 408 4.91 5.30 -18.09
N ALA A 409 3.73 4.67 -18.01
CA ALA A 409 3.47 3.37 -18.60
C ALA A 409 3.48 3.44 -20.14
N LYS A 410 4.24 2.56 -20.80
CA LYS A 410 4.18 2.46 -22.27
C LYS A 410 2.85 1.84 -22.70
N ARG A 411 2.20 2.40 -23.72
CA ARG A 411 0.95 1.92 -24.30
C ARG A 411 1.26 0.87 -25.35
N LEU A 412 0.87 -0.37 -25.07
CA LEU A 412 1.07 -1.50 -25.98
C LEU A 412 -0.26 -2.05 -26.51
N PHE A 413 -0.17 -2.77 -27.62
CA PHE A 413 -1.28 -3.53 -28.18
C PHE A 413 -1.23 -5.01 -27.79
N PHE A 414 -2.36 -5.48 -27.28
CA PHE A 414 -2.63 -6.88 -26.96
C PHE A 414 -4.04 -7.23 -27.47
N VAL A 415 -4.16 -8.42 -28.05
CA VAL A 415 -5.39 -8.95 -28.65
C VAL A 415 -5.62 -10.36 -28.09
N THR A 416 -6.79 -10.59 -27.49
CA THR A 416 -7.10 -11.88 -26.83
C THR A 416 -7.48 -12.96 -27.84
N GLU A 417 -8.31 -12.60 -28.81
CA GLU A 417 -8.80 -13.47 -29.88
C GLU A 417 -8.45 -12.81 -31.22
N PRO A 418 -7.31 -13.16 -31.85
CA PRO A 418 -6.89 -12.52 -33.09
C PRO A 418 -7.73 -13.01 -34.28
N ALA A 419 -8.33 -12.06 -34.98
CA ALA A 419 -8.94 -12.25 -36.30
C ALA A 419 -8.10 -11.54 -37.35
N GLU A 420 -7.82 -12.22 -38.47
CA GLU A 420 -7.13 -11.64 -39.63
C GLU A 420 -7.99 -10.53 -40.27
N LEU A 421 -7.33 -9.45 -40.66
CA LEU A 421 -7.91 -8.33 -41.39
C LEU A 421 -7.02 -8.01 -42.60
N ASP A 422 -7.51 -8.32 -43.80
CA ASP A 422 -6.82 -8.11 -45.06
C ASP A 422 -7.17 -6.73 -45.65
N PHE A 423 -6.17 -5.91 -45.96
CA PHE A 423 -6.35 -4.67 -46.70
C PHE A 423 -6.40 -4.97 -48.20
N ASP A 424 -7.18 -4.19 -48.95
CA ASP A 424 -7.19 -4.26 -50.42
C ASP A 424 -5.93 -3.59 -51.05
N ASP A 425 -5.09 -2.91 -50.24
CA ASP A 425 -3.78 -2.38 -50.64
C ASP A 425 -2.74 -3.50 -50.88
N GLU A 426 -1.70 -3.26 -51.69
CA GLU A 426 -0.57 -4.22 -51.83
C GLU A 426 0.30 -4.33 -50.57
N SER A 427 0.41 -3.27 -49.77
CA SER A 427 1.11 -3.28 -48.47
C SER A 427 0.65 -2.14 -47.56
N ILE A 428 0.68 -2.36 -46.25
CA ILE A 428 0.33 -1.30 -45.28
C ILE A 428 1.50 -0.34 -45.03
N GLY A 429 2.74 -0.84 -45.12
CA GLY A 429 3.97 -0.04 -45.08
C GLY A 429 4.48 0.27 -43.68
N ASN A 430 5.11 1.43 -43.51
CA ASN A 430 5.65 1.89 -42.23
C ASN A 430 4.55 2.51 -41.36
N VAL A 431 4.29 1.93 -40.19
CA VAL A 431 3.38 2.49 -39.19
C VAL A 431 4.18 2.92 -37.97
N SER A 432 3.99 4.16 -37.49
CA SER A 432 4.65 4.71 -36.30
C SER A 432 3.63 5.12 -35.26
N ILE A 433 3.82 4.71 -34.01
CA ILE A 433 2.87 4.87 -32.91
C ILE A 433 3.60 5.39 -31.67
N PRO A 434 3.20 6.55 -31.10
CA PRO A 434 3.73 7.03 -29.82
C PRO A 434 3.54 5.99 -28.72
N LEU A 435 4.56 5.79 -27.89
CA LEU A 435 4.49 4.90 -26.72
C LEU A 435 3.66 5.49 -25.58
N HIS A 436 3.31 6.78 -25.64
CA HIS A 436 2.39 7.44 -24.73
C HIS A 436 1.65 8.56 -25.45
N PRO A 437 0.33 8.75 -25.25
CA PRO A 437 -0.44 9.77 -25.97
C PRO A 437 0.00 11.22 -25.68
N SER A 438 0.44 11.50 -24.44
CA SER A 438 0.84 12.85 -23.99
C SER A 438 2.29 12.97 -23.51
N ASN A 439 3.11 11.91 -23.57
CA ASN A 439 4.49 11.92 -23.04
C ASN A 439 5.48 11.52 -24.14
N ALA A 440 5.89 12.51 -24.94
CA ALA A 440 6.79 12.31 -26.07
C ALA A 440 8.19 11.82 -25.67
N ALA A 441 8.61 12.00 -24.41
CA ALA A 441 9.93 11.54 -23.92
C ALA A 441 10.03 10.00 -23.85
N LEU A 442 8.91 9.29 -23.82
CA LEU A 442 8.87 7.83 -23.94
C LEU A 442 9.06 7.34 -25.39
N GLY A 443 9.09 8.24 -26.37
CA GLY A 443 9.34 7.94 -27.78
C GLY A 443 8.18 7.27 -28.50
N SER A 444 8.50 6.58 -29.59
CA SER A 444 7.56 5.84 -30.43
C SER A 444 8.08 4.45 -30.76
N ARG A 445 7.16 3.56 -31.11
CA ARG A 445 7.45 2.27 -31.74
C ARG A 445 7.03 2.33 -33.20
N SER A 446 7.72 1.59 -34.06
CA SER A 446 7.42 1.54 -35.49
C SER A 446 7.47 0.10 -35.99
N TYR A 447 6.57 -0.22 -36.91
CA TYR A 447 6.45 -1.52 -37.56
C TYR A 447 6.48 -1.33 -39.08
N TYR A 448 7.16 -2.23 -39.78
CA TYR A 448 7.10 -2.29 -41.24
C TYR A 448 6.29 -3.52 -41.65
N ILE A 449 5.06 -3.29 -42.11
CA ILE A 449 4.14 -4.35 -42.50
C ILE A 449 4.29 -4.53 -44.01
N LYS A 450 5.04 -5.59 -44.37
CA LYS A 450 5.38 -5.88 -45.77
C LYS A 450 4.18 -6.34 -46.60
N GLY A 451 3.25 -7.07 -45.97
CA GLY A 451 2.00 -7.50 -46.60
C GLY A 451 0.85 -6.51 -46.38
N SER A 452 -0.33 -6.94 -46.76
CA SER A 452 -1.58 -6.20 -46.59
C SER A 452 -2.38 -6.61 -45.33
N ARG A 453 -1.80 -7.41 -44.43
CA ARG A 453 -2.52 -8.04 -43.32
C ARG A 453 -2.12 -7.50 -41.94
N VAL A 454 -3.10 -7.40 -41.05
CA VAL A 454 -2.93 -7.29 -39.59
C VAL A 454 -3.89 -8.23 -38.89
N MET A 455 -3.75 -8.37 -37.57
CA MET A 455 -4.79 -8.99 -36.73
C MET A 455 -5.43 -7.96 -35.79
N ILE A 456 -6.74 -8.06 -35.61
CA ILE A 456 -7.52 -7.28 -34.63
C ILE A 456 -8.26 -8.24 -33.69
N ASN A 457 -8.96 -7.73 -32.68
CA ASN A 457 -9.81 -8.60 -31.85
C ASN A 457 -11.04 -9.06 -32.65
N SER A 458 -11.39 -10.35 -32.58
CA SER A 458 -12.61 -10.93 -33.16
C SER A 458 -13.88 -10.13 -32.79
N GLU A 459 -14.00 -9.69 -31.53
CA GLU A 459 -15.12 -8.86 -31.07
C GLU A 459 -15.20 -7.51 -31.82
N ASP A 460 -14.06 -6.89 -32.11
CA ASP A 460 -13.99 -5.66 -32.91
C ASP A 460 -14.31 -5.94 -34.38
N ALA A 461 -13.78 -7.02 -34.95
CA ALA A 461 -14.03 -7.41 -36.34
C ALA A 461 -15.53 -7.63 -36.61
N GLU A 462 -16.24 -8.25 -35.68
CA GLU A 462 -17.69 -8.40 -35.73
C GLU A 462 -18.42 -7.08 -35.47
N SER A 463 -18.04 -6.35 -34.43
CA SER A 463 -18.70 -5.11 -34.00
C SER A 463 -18.62 -3.98 -35.03
N TYR A 464 -17.53 -3.91 -35.80
CA TYR A 464 -17.29 -2.88 -36.83
C TYR A 464 -17.53 -3.35 -38.27
N SER A 465 -17.97 -4.59 -38.50
CA SER A 465 -18.35 -5.05 -39.85
C SER A 465 -19.47 -4.19 -40.44
N GLY A 466 -19.25 -3.69 -41.65
CA GLY A 466 -20.10 -2.73 -42.37
C GLY A 466 -19.97 -1.27 -41.90
N LYS A 467 -18.93 -0.92 -41.12
CA LYS A 467 -18.76 0.41 -40.51
C LYS A 467 -17.35 0.96 -40.72
N GLU A 468 -17.21 2.27 -40.54
CA GLU A 468 -15.89 2.91 -40.42
C GLU A 468 -15.33 2.79 -39.00
N VAL A 469 -14.03 2.51 -38.90
CA VAL A 469 -13.28 2.42 -37.64
C VAL A 469 -11.84 2.89 -37.86
N ARG A 470 -11.22 3.49 -36.84
CA ARG A 470 -9.80 3.89 -36.90
C ARG A 470 -8.90 2.81 -36.35
N LEU A 471 -7.99 2.32 -37.19
CA LEU A 471 -6.85 1.53 -36.75
C LEU A 471 -5.73 2.48 -36.30
N LYS A 472 -5.34 2.38 -35.03
CA LYS A 472 -4.42 3.36 -34.42
C LYS A 472 -3.05 3.36 -35.11
N GLY A 473 -2.66 4.51 -35.65
CA GLY A 473 -1.42 4.68 -36.42
C GLY A 473 -1.56 4.42 -37.93
N ILE A 474 -2.56 3.65 -38.37
CA ILE A 474 -2.78 3.33 -39.80
C ILE A 474 -3.71 4.36 -40.47
N GLY A 475 -4.89 4.62 -39.90
CA GLY A 475 -5.90 5.50 -40.51
C GLY A 475 -7.34 5.08 -40.20
N VAL A 476 -8.31 5.74 -40.84
CA VAL A 476 -9.72 5.30 -40.88
C VAL A 476 -9.87 4.30 -42.02
N ILE A 477 -10.40 3.13 -41.68
CA ILE A 477 -10.80 2.11 -42.64
C ILE A 477 -12.31 1.91 -42.59
N LYS A 478 -12.87 1.41 -43.69
CA LYS A 478 -14.17 0.76 -43.73
C LYS A 478 -13.92 -0.75 -43.62
N LEU A 479 -14.51 -1.38 -42.60
CA LEU A 479 -14.34 -2.82 -42.35
C LEU A 479 -15.55 -3.57 -42.89
N GLU A 480 -15.35 -4.59 -43.73
CA GLU A 480 -16.43 -5.44 -44.24
C GLU A 480 -16.08 -6.93 -44.12
N LYS A 481 -17.06 -7.76 -43.75
CA LYS A 481 -16.93 -9.23 -43.80
C LYS A 481 -17.47 -9.75 -45.12
N LYS A 482 -16.60 -10.30 -45.97
CA LYS A 482 -16.94 -10.83 -47.30
C LYS A 482 -16.40 -12.25 -47.45
N ASP A 483 -17.26 -13.17 -47.88
CA ASP A 483 -16.92 -14.59 -48.10
C ASP A 483 -16.27 -15.27 -46.87
N GLY A 484 -16.61 -14.80 -45.67
CA GLY A 484 -16.07 -15.27 -44.38
C GLY A 484 -14.82 -14.51 -43.88
N VAL A 485 -14.15 -13.74 -44.75
CA VAL A 485 -12.92 -12.98 -44.45
C VAL A 485 -13.24 -11.53 -44.12
N TYR A 486 -12.52 -10.93 -43.16
CA TYR A 486 -12.62 -9.49 -42.89
C TYR A 486 -11.67 -8.70 -43.78
N ARG A 487 -12.18 -7.63 -44.41
CA ARG A 487 -11.41 -6.73 -45.27
C ARG A 487 -11.45 -5.29 -44.81
N ALA A 488 -10.40 -4.55 -45.14
CA ALA A 488 -10.21 -3.14 -44.84
C ALA A 488 -9.98 -2.30 -46.11
N GLU A 489 -10.92 -1.41 -46.42
CA GLU A 489 -10.76 -0.35 -47.42
C GLU A 489 -10.29 0.93 -46.71
N ARG A 490 -9.22 1.59 -47.16
CA ARG A 490 -8.80 2.88 -46.57
C ARG A 490 -9.72 4.02 -46.99
N VAL A 491 -10.24 4.75 -46.01
CA VAL A 491 -11.11 5.92 -46.25
C VAL A 491 -10.32 7.23 -46.14
N THR A 492 -9.62 7.44 -45.02
CA THR A 492 -8.79 8.65 -44.81
C THR A 492 -7.82 8.50 -43.65
N ASP A 493 -6.63 9.08 -43.77
CA ASP A 493 -5.67 9.16 -42.66
C ASP A 493 -6.05 10.25 -41.63
N THR A 494 -6.95 11.17 -41.99
CA THR A 494 -7.27 12.37 -41.19
C THR A 494 -8.16 12.08 -39.96
N LYS A 495 -8.32 13.06 -39.07
CA LYS A 495 -9.20 12.98 -37.89
C LYS A 495 -10.68 13.10 -38.32
N GLY A 496 -11.41 12.01 -38.18
CA GLY A 496 -12.88 11.92 -38.22
C GLY A 496 -13.41 11.27 -36.95
N TYR A 497 -14.68 11.53 -36.62
CA TYR A 497 -15.37 11.06 -35.41
C TYR A 497 -15.76 9.57 -35.49
N VAL A 498 -14.75 8.69 -35.49
CA VAL A 498 -14.92 7.23 -35.45
C VAL A 498 -14.18 6.63 -34.26
N ASN A 499 -14.70 5.50 -33.76
CA ASN A 499 -14.03 4.75 -32.69
C ASN A 499 -12.64 4.30 -33.12
N THR A 500 -11.71 4.21 -32.18
CA THR A 500 -10.33 3.77 -32.43
C THR A 500 -10.08 2.43 -31.74
N ILE A 501 -9.53 1.47 -32.48
CA ILE A 501 -9.18 0.14 -32.00
C ILE A 501 -7.68 -0.15 -32.21
N GLN A 502 -7.16 -1.06 -31.41
CA GLN A 502 -5.82 -1.62 -31.57
C GLN A 502 -5.80 -2.75 -32.62
N TRP A 503 -4.60 -3.03 -33.11
CA TRP A 503 -4.29 -4.12 -34.04
C TRP A 503 -2.88 -4.64 -33.68
N ILE A 504 -2.45 -5.75 -34.25
CA ILE A 504 -1.10 -6.29 -34.09
C ILE A 504 -0.57 -6.82 -35.44
N PRO A 505 0.75 -6.73 -35.71
CA PRO A 505 1.35 -7.29 -36.91
C PRO A 505 1.48 -8.83 -36.84
N GLU A 506 1.72 -9.49 -37.98
CA GLU A 506 1.87 -10.96 -38.07
C GLU A 506 3.07 -11.52 -37.28
N ASP A 507 4.12 -10.73 -37.08
CA ASP A 507 5.33 -11.12 -36.31
C ASP A 507 5.18 -10.95 -34.79
N SER A 508 3.94 -10.72 -34.32
CA SER A 508 3.60 -10.67 -32.90
C SER A 508 3.70 -12.02 -32.20
N GLN A 509 3.88 -12.01 -30.88
CA GLN A 509 4.13 -13.22 -30.09
C GLN A 509 2.98 -13.55 -29.14
N GLU A 510 2.79 -14.84 -28.86
CA GLU A 510 1.85 -15.29 -27.83
C GLU A 510 2.20 -14.66 -26.47
N ALA A 511 1.16 -14.27 -25.72
CA ALA A 511 1.30 -13.76 -24.36
C ALA A 511 0.15 -14.22 -23.47
N THR A 512 0.44 -14.41 -22.19
CA THR A 512 -0.58 -14.69 -21.16
C THR A 512 -0.64 -13.53 -20.17
N VAL A 513 -1.81 -12.91 -20.04
CA VAL A 513 -2.10 -11.91 -19.02
C VAL A 513 -2.83 -12.57 -17.87
N VAL A 514 -2.15 -12.66 -16.73
CA VAL A 514 -2.65 -13.25 -15.48
C VAL A 514 -3.46 -12.20 -14.72
N ILE A 515 -4.70 -12.51 -14.37
CA ILE A 515 -5.60 -11.63 -13.62
C ILE A 515 -5.73 -12.15 -12.18
N PRO A 516 -5.11 -11.48 -11.17
CA PRO A 516 -5.21 -11.89 -9.78
C PRO A 516 -6.41 -11.23 -9.09
N GLY A 517 -7.38 -12.07 -8.73
CA GLY A 517 -8.50 -11.73 -7.85
C GLY A 517 -8.17 -11.89 -6.37
N ASN A 518 -9.21 -12.03 -5.55
CA ASN A 518 -9.07 -12.24 -4.11
C ASN A 518 -8.73 -13.72 -3.82
N PRO A 519 -7.64 -14.05 -3.11
CA PRO A 519 -7.26 -15.44 -2.82
C PRO A 519 -8.17 -16.12 -1.79
N ALA A 520 -8.95 -15.37 -1.00
CA ALA A 520 -9.90 -15.90 -0.04
C ALA A 520 -11.36 -15.50 -0.34
N LYS A 521 -12.26 -16.45 -0.09
CA LYS A 521 -13.71 -16.25 0.00
C LYS A 521 -14.09 -15.57 1.33
N SER A 522 -15.38 -15.30 1.53
CA SER A 522 -15.90 -14.62 2.73
C SER A 522 -15.78 -15.45 4.03
N ASP A 523 -15.69 -16.78 3.94
CA ASP A 523 -15.34 -17.68 5.05
C ASP A 523 -13.82 -17.73 5.34
N GLY A 524 -13.02 -17.05 4.51
CA GLY A 524 -11.57 -17.02 4.56
C GLY A 524 -10.89 -18.22 3.90
N GLU A 525 -11.62 -19.19 3.35
CA GLU A 525 -11.05 -20.33 2.61
C GLU A 525 -10.59 -19.94 1.21
N PHE A 526 -9.68 -20.75 0.66
CA PHE A 526 -9.05 -20.48 -0.62
C PHE A 526 -10.07 -20.47 -1.77
N ASP A 527 -9.97 -19.48 -2.65
CA ASP A 527 -10.76 -19.41 -3.87
C ASP A 527 -9.98 -19.96 -5.08
N PRO A 528 -10.36 -21.11 -5.67
CA PRO A 528 -9.71 -21.62 -6.87
C PRO A 528 -9.86 -20.69 -8.08
N GLU A 529 -10.94 -19.89 -8.13
CA GLU A 529 -11.21 -18.92 -9.21
C GLU A 529 -10.45 -17.59 -9.04
N SER A 530 -9.58 -17.50 -8.02
CA SER A 530 -8.79 -16.30 -7.67
C SER A 530 -7.71 -15.92 -8.68
N LEU A 531 -7.40 -16.76 -9.66
CA LEU A 531 -6.42 -16.51 -10.71
C LEU A 531 -7.00 -16.90 -12.06
N LYS A 532 -6.95 -15.99 -13.03
CA LYS A 532 -7.44 -16.25 -14.39
C LYS A 532 -6.38 -15.88 -15.42
N ASP A 533 -6.05 -16.82 -16.29
CA ASP A 533 -5.08 -16.62 -17.36
C ASP A 533 -5.82 -16.27 -18.66
N ILE A 534 -5.60 -15.05 -19.15
CA ILE A 534 -6.11 -14.61 -20.46
C ILE A 534 -4.99 -14.76 -21.48
N LYS A 535 -5.13 -15.73 -22.37
CA LYS A 535 -4.24 -15.90 -23.52
C LYS A 535 -4.56 -14.88 -24.60
N GLY A 536 -3.58 -14.59 -25.43
CA GLY A 536 -3.69 -13.72 -26.58
C GLY A 536 -2.33 -13.52 -27.23
N VAL A 537 -2.22 -12.45 -28.02
CA VAL A 537 -1.02 -12.10 -28.78
C VAL A 537 -0.68 -10.64 -28.50
N ILE A 538 0.59 -10.35 -28.22
CA ILE A 538 1.10 -9.01 -27.91
C ILE A 538 2.08 -8.54 -28.98
N GLU A 539 2.04 -7.26 -29.31
CA GLU A 539 2.89 -6.68 -30.36
C GLU A 539 4.41 -6.88 -30.07
N PRO A 540 5.28 -6.95 -31.11
CA PRO A 540 6.69 -7.32 -30.96
C PRO A 540 7.51 -6.41 -30.06
N TYR A 541 7.04 -5.18 -29.80
CA TYR A 541 7.73 -4.22 -28.95
C TYR A 541 7.79 -4.67 -27.48
N ALA A 542 6.87 -5.53 -27.02
CA ALA A 542 6.87 -6.06 -25.66
C ALA A 542 8.20 -6.76 -25.30
N SER A 543 8.86 -7.41 -26.26
CA SER A 543 10.15 -8.08 -26.05
C SER A 543 11.33 -7.13 -25.82
N LYS A 544 11.15 -5.82 -26.03
CA LYS A 544 12.13 -4.77 -25.70
C LYS A 544 11.98 -4.23 -24.27
N LEU A 545 10.96 -4.63 -23.52
CA LEU A 545 10.73 -4.20 -22.15
C LEU A 545 11.43 -5.08 -21.13
N ASP A 546 11.69 -4.55 -19.96
CA ASP A 546 12.29 -5.28 -18.84
C ASP A 546 11.23 -5.93 -17.94
N ILE A 547 11.59 -7.01 -17.26
CA ILE A 547 10.73 -7.63 -16.24
C ILE A 547 10.57 -6.63 -15.08
N GLY A 548 9.33 -6.42 -14.64
CA GLY A 548 8.95 -5.40 -13.69
C GLY A 548 8.52 -4.06 -14.32
N GLU A 549 8.62 -3.88 -15.64
CA GLU A 549 8.12 -2.68 -16.30
C GLU A 549 6.57 -2.68 -16.37
N VAL A 550 5.94 -1.57 -16.00
CA VAL A 550 4.49 -1.37 -16.07
C VAL A 550 4.09 -0.78 -17.42
N VAL A 551 3.10 -1.41 -18.05
CA VAL A 551 2.51 -1.02 -19.34
C VAL A 551 1.01 -0.80 -19.21
N GLN A 552 0.45 -0.03 -20.14
CA GLN A 552 -0.99 -0.05 -20.42
C GLN A 552 -1.22 -0.87 -21.69
N LEU A 553 -1.89 -2.00 -21.56
CA LEU A 553 -2.46 -2.73 -22.68
C LEU A 553 -3.71 -1.97 -23.13
N GLU A 554 -3.67 -1.35 -24.32
CA GLU A 554 -4.76 -0.47 -24.76
C GLU A 554 -6.10 -1.20 -24.84
N ARG A 555 -7.16 -0.54 -24.33
CA ARG A 555 -8.52 -1.08 -24.17
C ARG A 555 -8.64 -2.34 -23.28
N PHE A 556 -7.55 -2.82 -22.68
CA PHE A 556 -7.54 -3.94 -21.75
C PHE A 556 -7.28 -3.49 -20.30
N GLY A 557 -6.21 -2.72 -20.06
CA GLY A 557 -5.85 -2.15 -18.75
C GLY A 557 -4.35 -2.13 -18.46
N PHE A 558 -3.98 -1.82 -17.23
CA PHE A 558 -2.59 -1.79 -16.76
C PHE A 558 -2.11 -3.18 -16.36
N ALA A 559 -0.87 -3.50 -16.74
CA ALA A 559 -0.21 -4.74 -16.39
C ALA A 559 1.30 -4.52 -16.22
N VAL A 560 1.98 -5.47 -15.57
CA VAL A 560 3.45 -5.50 -15.43
C VAL A 560 4.02 -6.72 -16.16
N ILE A 561 5.20 -6.57 -16.79
CA ILE A 561 5.92 -7.70 -17.39
C ILE A 561 6.45 -8.62 -16.27
N ASP A 562 5.96 -9.85 -16.20
CA ASP A 562 6.36 -10.87 -15.20
C ASP A 562 7.35 -11.90 -15.76
N GLY A 563 7.29 -12.15 -17.07
CA GLY A 563 8.19 -13.06 -17.78
C GLY A 563 8.23 -12.74 -19.27
N LYS A 564 9.30 -13.14 -19.96
CA LYS A 564 9.53 -12.86 -21.39
C LYS A 564 9.59 -14.12 -22.27
N ASP A 565 9.82 -15.28 -21.67
CA ASP A 565 9.82 -16.59 -22.34
C ASP A 565 9.25 -17.66 -21.39
N PRO A 566 7.96 -18.04 -21.52
CA PRO A 566 6.95 -17.40 -22.37
C PRO A 566 6.63 -15.96 -21.90
N MET A 567 6.12 -15.13 -22.79
CA MET A 567 5.71 -13.76 -22.45
C MET A 567 4.50 -13.78 -21.51
N ARG A 568 4.70 -13.26 -20.29
CA ARG A 568 3.74 -13.30 -19.20
C ARG A 568 3.61 -11.92 -18.55
N LEU A 569 2.38 -11.48 -18.36
CA LEU A 569 2.08 -10.21 -17.70
C LEU A 569 1.14 -10.44 -16.51
N ILE A 570 1.26 -9.62 -15.47
CA ILE A 570 0.30 -9.60 -14.35
C ILE A 570 -0.57 -8.35 -14.46
N PHE A 571 -1.89 -8.54 -14.55
CA PHE A 571 -2.88 -7.47 -14.59
C PHE A 571 -3.03 -6.77 -13.24
N MET A 572 -3.14 -5.45 -13.30
CA MET A 572 -3.27 -4.57 -12.15
C MET A 572 -4.71 -4.10 -12.00
N THR A 573 -5.16 -3.24 -12.93
CA THR A 573 -6.50 -2.61 -12.97
C THR A 573 -6.78 -2.07 -14.39
N LYS A 574 -8.02 -1.72 -14.70
CA LYS A 574 -8.39 -1.09 -15.97
C LYS A 574 -8.03 0.39 -15.96
#